data_AF-A0A0C3PI91-F1
#
_entry.id   AF-A0A0C3PI91-F1
#
_cell.length_a   1.000
_cell.length_b   1.000
_cell.length_c   1.000
_cell.angle_alpha   90.00
_cell.angle_beta   90.00
_cell.angle_gamma   90.00
#
_symmetry.space_group_name_H-M   'P 1'
#
loop_
_entity.id
_entity.type
_entity.pdbx_description
1 polymer ?
#
loop_
_entity_poly.entity_id
_entity_poly.type
_entity_poly.pdbx_seq_one_letter_code
_entity_poly.pdbx_strand_id
1 'polypeptide(L)'
;HVTNWFWVQRFAIIKTGTGIFVPQKIYHPYTEADQKSYIAECELKPVIYFFSSNPYEYGVTLEDAIRSKYKDLQDKDEPMFAGCGPSVSIRIEWPGYRPWTKYIPTNDFKTPKGPITRAKLAKNLANCVKRFIDWAAEQPMETNADRRWKVGPRHIKVEDLILVSLHHVSKGSWQPQLRLRRPL
;
A
#
# COMPACT_ATOMS: atom_id res chain seq x y z
N HIS A 1 3.17 -5.14 14.17
CA HIS A 1 3.08 -4.55 12.80
C HIS A 1 4.42 -4.38 12.12
N VAL A 2 5.42 -3.75 12.76
CA VAL A 2 6.79 -3.64 12.23
C VAL A 2 7.40 -5.01 11.94
N THR A 3 7.28 -5.98 12.86
CA THR A 3 7.79 -7.34 12.60
C THR A 3 7.11 -7.98 11.38
N ASN A 4 5.79 -7.86 11.25
CA ASN A 4 5.06 -8.40 10.10
C ASN A 4 5.52 -7.77 8.78
N TRP A 5 5.91 -6.50 8.77
CA TRP A 5 6.48 -5.87 7.57
C TRP A 5 7.70 -6.65 7.05
N PHE A 6 8.62 -7.01 7.95
CA PHE A 6 9.81 -7.78 7.60
C PHE A 6 9.51 -9.26 7.33
N TRP A 7 8.55 -9.87 8.04
CA TRP A 7 8.11 -11.24 7.75
C TRP A 7 7.56 -11.35 6.33
N VAL A 8 6.76 -10.40 5.87
CA VAL A 8 6.26 -10.40 4.48
C VAL A 8 7.41 -10.34 3.48
N GLN A 9 8.39 -9.46 3.70
CA GLN A 9 9.54 -9.33 2.81
C GLN A 9 10.35 -10.63 2.70
N ARG A 10 10.44 -11.37 3.80
CA ARG A 10 11.29 -12.58 3.88
C ARG A 10 10.58 -13.86 3.44
N PHE A 11 9.26 -13.96 3.66
CA PHE A 11 8.52 -15.22 3.50
C PHE A 11 7.38 -15.16 2.49
N ALA A 12 7.17 -14.02 1.82
CA ALA A 12 6.20 -13.94 0.73
C ALA A 12 6.50 -15.00 -0.35
N ILE A 13 5.48 -15.77 -0.71
CA ILE A 13 5.56 -16.67 -1.86
C ILE A 13 5.45 -15.80 -3.11
N ILE A 14 6.52 -15.79 -3.93
CA ILE A 14 6.62 -14.98 -5.13
C ILE A 14 6.77 -15.92 -6.32
N LYS A 15 5.82 -15.83 -7.26
CA LYS A 15 5.82 -16.65 -8.49
C LYS A 15 6.02 -15.79 -9.72
N THR A 16 5.57 -14.54 -9.69
CA THR A 16 5.76 -13.58 -10.77
C THR A 16 6.50 -12.33 -10.29
N GLY A 17 7.22 -11.67 -11.20
CA GLY A 17 7.98 -10.46 -10.90
C GLY A 17 9.20 -10.72 -10.00
N THR A 18 9.56 -9.73 -9.18
CA THR A 18 10.77 -9.81 -8.33
C THR A 18 10.44 -9.89 -6.84
N GLY A 19 11.42 -10.33 -6.05
CA GLY A 19 11.45 -10.21 -4.59
C GLY A 19 11.95 -8.86 -4.07
N ILE A 20 12.09 -7.85 -4.95
CA ILE A 20 12.61 -6.53 -4.58
C ILE A 20 11.45 -5.68 -4.06
N PHE A 21 11.36 -5.54 -2.74
CA PHE A 21 10.41 -4.65 -2.09
C PHE A 21 10.90 -3.20 -2.13
N VAL A 22 9.97 -2.25 -2.31
CA VAL A 22 10.26 -0.82 -2.17
C VAL A 22 10.63 -0.55 -0.70
N PRO A 23 11.84 -0.04 -0.40
CA PRO A 23 12.35 0.08 0.97
C PRO A 23 11.78 1.33 1.65
N GLN A 24 10.46 1.34 1.82
CA GLN A 24 9.77 2.43 2.50
C GLN A 24 10.11 2.42 3.99
N LYS A 25 10.35 3.61 4.57
CA LYS A 25 10.41 3.78 6.03
C LYS A 25 9.02 3.54 6.59
N ILE A 26 8.90 2.83 7.70
CA ILE A 26 7.60 2.67 8.37
C ILE A 26 7.26 3.98 9.07
N TYR A 27 6.10 4.55 8.76
CA TYR A 27 5.64 5.78 9.39
C TYR A 27 5.50 5.62 10.91
N HIS A 28 5.97 6.61 11.65
CA HIS A 28 5.74 6.78 13.08
C HIS A 28 5.31 8.23 13.35
N PRO A 29 4.34 8.49 14.24
CA PRO A 29 3.97 9.85 14.64
C PRO A 29 5.16 10.61 15.23
N TYR A 30 5.23 11.90 14.91
CA TYR A 30 6.42 12.73 15.14
C TYR A 30 6.57 13.20 16.59
N THR A 31 5.48 13.37 17.34
CA THR A 31 5.53 13.88 18.72
C THR A 31 5.27 12.78 19.74
N GLU A 32 5.84 12.89 20.94
CA GLU A 32 5.59 11.94 22.03
C GLU A 32 4.11 11.90 22.45
N ALA A 33 3.41 13.04 22.40
CA ALA A 33 1.97 13.12 22.63
C ALA A 33 1.19 12.34 21.56
N ASP A 34 1.55 12.50 20.28
CA ASP A 34 0.97 11.74 19.17
C ASP A 34 1.30 10.25 19.25
N GLN A 35 2.51 9.88 19.70
CA GLN A 35 2.88 8.48 19.92
C GLN A 35 2.02 7.85 21.01
N LYS A 36 1.76 8.56 22.11
CA LYS A 36 0.89 8.09 23.19
C LYS A 36 -0.57 7.93 22.71
N SER A 37 -1.13 8.93 22.04
CA SER A 37 -2.54 8.91 21.60
C SER A 37 -2.83 8.08 20.33
N TYR A 38 -1.85 7.89 19.44
CA TYR A 38 -2.05 7.19 18.16
C TYR A 38 -1.37 5.83 18.04
N ILE A 39 -0.46 5.48 18.97
CA ILE A 39 0.16 4.14 19.04
C ILE A 39 -0.18 3.45 20.35
N ALA A 40 0.08 4.06 21.52
CA ALA A 40 -0.02 3.35 22.80
C ALA A 40 -1.48 2.97 23.18
N GLU A 41 -2.45 3.80 22.80
CA GLU A 41 -3.89 3.55 23.05
C GLU A 41 -4.63 3.02 21.81
N CYS A 42 -3.93 2.78 20.71
CA CYS A 42 -4.56 2.32 19.47
C CYS A 42 -4.37 0.81 19.31
N GLU A 43 -5.47 0.06 19.34
CA GLU A 43 -5.46 -1.33 18.89
C GLU A 43 -5.21 -1.36 17.38
N LEU A 44 -3.99 -1.77 17.00
CA LEU A 44 -3.64 -1.83 15.60
C LEU A 44 -4.35 -3.03 14.93
N LYS A 45 -5.19 -2.74 13.94
CA LYS A 45 -5.86 -3.76 13.12
C LYS A 45 -4.86 -4.66 12.38
N PRO A 46 -5.18 -5.95 12.17
CA PRO A 46 -4.31 -6.90 11.46
C PRO A 46 -3.85 -6.42 10.08
N VAL A 47 -2.72 -6.98 9.62
CA VAL A 47 -2.22 -6.72 8.27
C VAL A 47 -3.20 -7.27 7.25
N ILE A 48 -3.52 -6.47 6.25
CA ILE A 48 -4.37 -6.87 5.13
C ILE A 48 -3.44 -7.36 4.01
N TYR A 49 -3.53 -8.64 3.66
CA TYR A 49 -2.74 -9.23 2.57
C TYR A 49 -3.50 -9.24 1.25
N PHE A 50 -2.79 -9.14 0.12
CA PHE A 50 -3.37 -9.35 -1.19
C PHE A 50 -2.76 -10.62 -1.78
N PHE A 51 -3.60 -11.62 -2.08
CA PHE A 51 -3.15 -12.88 -2.64
C PHE A 51 -3.75 -13.09 -4.03
N SER A 52 -2.90 -13.50 -4.97
CA SER A 52 -3.35 -14.08 -6.23
C SER A 52 -3.51 -15.59 -6.05
N SER A 53 -4.50 -16.21 -6.67
CA SER A 53 -4.71 -17.66 -6.69
C SER A 53 -4.07 -18.35 -7.90
N ASN A 54 -3.76 -17.62 -8.96
CA ASN A 54 -3.24 -18.18 -10.20
C ASN A 54 -2.15 -17.30 -10.84
N PRO A 55 -0.85 -17.59 -10.60
CA PRO A 55 -0.36 -18.57 -9.62
C PRO A 55 -0.63 -18.11 -8.18
N TYR A 56 -0.61 -19.04 -7.22
CA TYR A 56 -0.68 -18.67 -5.81
C TYR A 56 0.54 -17.85 -5.41
N GLU A 57 0.34 -16.57 -5.10
CA GLU A 57 1.41 -15.68 -4.68
C GLU A 57 0.93 -14.47 -3.86
N TYR A 58 1.90 -13.84 -3.20
CA TYR A 58 1.74 -12.58 -2.50
C TYR A 58 1.75 -11.42 -3.51
N GLY A 59 0.56 -10.86 -3.68
CA GLY A 59 0.32 -9.57 -4.30
C GLY A 59 -0.56 -9.61 -5.54
N VAL A 60 -0.99 -8.42 -5.94
CA VAL A 60 -1.69 -8.14 -7.19
C VAL A 60 -1.01 -6.98 -7.89
N THR A 61 -0.90 -7.02 -9.23
CA THR A 61 -0.31 -5.91 -9.97
C THR A 61 -1.17 -4.66 -9.80
N LEU A 62 -0.53 -3.48 -9.68
CA LEU A 62 -1.29 -2.23 -9.60
C LEU A 62 -2.08 -1.97 -10.89
N GLU A 63 -1.55 -2.41 -12.03
CA GLU A 63 -2.24 -2.33 -13.32
C GLU A 63 -3.57 -3.09 -13.31
N ASP A 64 -3.56 -4.34 -12.86
CA ASP A 64 -4.78 -5.17 -12.80
C ASP A 64 -5.79 -4.59 -11.81
N ALA A 65 -5.32 -4.10 -10.66
CA ALA A 65 -6.17 -3.43 -9.68
C ALA A 65 -6.82 -2.15 -10.26
N ILE A 66 -6.08 -1.31 -10.97
CA ILE A 66 -6.63 -0.11 -11.63
C ILE A 66 -7.72 -0.52 -12.64
N ARG A 67 -7.41 -1.53 -13.49
CA ARG A 67 -8.32 -2.06 -14.52
C ARG A 67 -9.45 -2.93 -13.95
N SER A 68 -9.48 -3.15 -12.64
CA SER A 68 -10.47 -3.99 -11.96
C SER A 68 -10.50 -5.46 -12.41
N LYS A 69 -9.33 -5.98 -12.79
CA LYS A 69 -9.12 -7.39 -13.13
C LYS A 69 -8.84 -8.18 -11.85
N TYR A 70 -9.90 -8.67 -11.21
CA TYR A 70 -9.83 -9.36 -9.90
C TYR A 70 -10.14 -10.85 -9.97
N LYS A 71 -10.03 -11.48 -11.15
CA LYS A 71 -10.36 -12.90 -11.33
C LYS A 71 -9.62 -13.79 -10.33
N ASP A 72 -8.35 -13.50 -10.12
CA ASP A 72 -7.46 -14.32 -9.29
C ASP A 72 -7.23 -13.73 -7.90
N LEU A 73 -7.84 -12.57 -7.56
CA LEU A 73 -7.71 -11.98 -6.23
C LEU A 73 -8.54 -12.80 -5.23
N GLN A 74 -7.87 -13.40 -4.25
CA GLN A 74 -8.54 -14.13 -3.16
C GLN A 74 -9.37 -13.19 -2.30
N ASP A 75 -10.52 -13.69 -1.83
CA ASP A 75 -11.43 -13.00 -0.91
C ASP A 75 -11.81 -11.59 -1.37
N LYS A 76 -11.93 -11.40 -2.69
CA LYS A 76 -12.16 -10.09 -3.34
C LYS A 76 -13.37 -9.32 -2.80
N ASP A 77 -14.38 -10.02 -2.27
CA ASP A 77 -15.63 -9.46 -1.77
C ASP A 77 -15.65 -9.31 -0.23
N GLU A 78 -14.59 -9.71 0.47
CA GLU A 78 -14.49 -9.59 1.92
C GLU A 78 -14.52 -8.11 2.36
N PRO A 79 -15.31 -7.76 3.39
CA PRO A 79 -15.37 -6.40 3.92
C PRO A 79 -14.09 -6.06 4.71
N MET A 80 -13.40 -4.99 4.34
CA MET A 80 -12.08 -4.67 4.92
C MET A 80 -12.16 -3.78 6.15
N PHE A 81 -12.63 -2.54 5.99
CA PHE A 81 -12.56 -1.51 7.02
C PHE A 81 -13.78 -1.49 7.95
N ALA A 82 -14.30 -2.67 8.29
CA ALA A 82 -15.39 -2.79 9.26
C ALA A 82 -15.00 -2.13 10.59
N GLY A 83 -15.91 -1.29 11.12
CA GLY A 83 -15.70 -0.52 12.34
C GLY A 83 -14.63 0.58 12.26
N CYS A 84 -14.15 0.95 11.05
CA CYS A 84 -13.29 2.12 10.89
C CYS A 84 -14.12 3.40 10.73
N GLY A 85 -13.53 4.56 11.05
CA GLY A 85 -14.11 5.87 10.72
C GLY A 85 -14.31 6.06 9.21
N PRO A 86 -14.94 7.16 8.75
CA PRO A 86 -15.40 7.32 7.37
C PRO A 86 -14.28 7.32 6.30
N SER A 87 -13.04 7.57 6.71
CA SER A 87 -11.87 7.50 5.86
C SER A 87 -10.64 7.06 6.66
N VAL A 88 -9.63 6.57 5.93
CA VAL A 88 -8.29 6.30 6.46
C VAL A 88 -7.25 7.02 5.61
N SER A 89 -6.13 7.39 6.21
CA SER A 89 -4.99 7.96 5.51
C SER A 89 -4.05 6.86 5.02
N ILE A 90 -3.66 6.93 3.76
CA ILE A 90 -2.65 6.06 3.14
C ILE A 90 -1.34 6.83 3.11
N ARG A 91 -0.30 6.30 3.74
CA ARG A 91 1.06 6.85 3.81
C ARG A 91 1.93 6.18 2.75
N ILE A 92 2.69 6.97 2.00
CA ILE A 92 3.72 6.49 1.08
C ILE A 92 5.02 7.18 1.47
N GLU A 93 5.99 6.37 1.89
CA GLU A 93 7.31 6.79 2.37
C GLU A 93 8.36 6.33 1.36
N TRP A 94 8.24 6.82 0.11
CA TRP A 94 9.06 6.33 -1.00
C TRP A 94 10.50 6.84 -0.92
N PRO A 95 11.52 6.00 -1.18
CA PRO A 95 12.92 6.40 -1.09
C PRO A 95 13.27 7.60 -1.99
N GLY A 96 13.78 8.66 -1.39
CA GLY A 96 14.24 9.85 -2.11
C GLY A 96 13.16 10.87 -2.45
N TYR A 97 11.95 10.72 -1.92
CA TYR A 97 10.88 11.71 -2.03
C TYR A 97 10.31 12.02 -0.65
N ARG A 98 9.78 13.23 -0.47
CA ARG A 98 9.10 13.61 0.77
C ARG A 98 7.91 12.68 1.08
N PRO A 99 7.57 12.48 2.36
CA PRO A 99 6.39 11.73 2.77
C PRO A 99 5.14 12.21 2.03
N TRP A 100 4.35 11.26 1.53
CA TRP A 100 3.13 11.56 0.79
C TRP A 100 1.93 10.87 1.43
N THR A 101 0.78 11.54 1.45
CA THR A 101 -0.42 11.03 2.11
C THR A 101 -1.68 11.29 1.30
N LYS A 102 -2.59 10.32 1.29
CA LYS A 102 -3.92 10.47 0.68
C LYS A 102 -4.98 9.73 1.47
N TYR A 103 -6.12 10.38 1.68
CA TYR A 103 -7.28 9.75 2.29
C TYR A 103 -8.05 8.91 1.29
N ILE A 104 -8.50 7.73 1.73
CA ILE A 104 -9.45 6.89 1.00
C ILE A 104 -10.69 6.61 1.87
N PRO A 105 -11.88 6.48 1.27
CA PRO A 105 -13.08 6.13 2.03
C PRO A 105 -13.00 4.69 2.53
N THR A 106 -13.59 4.44 3.70
CA THR A 106 -13.68 3.10 4.30
C THR A 106 -14.97 2.36 3.95
N ASN A 107 -16.01 3.11 3.58
CA ASN A 107 -17.29 2.59 3.16
C ASN A 107 -17.51 2.84 1.66
N ASP A 108 -18.30 1.97 1.04
CA ASP A 108 -18.88 2.26 -0.25
C ASP A 108 -20.01 3.30 -0.14
N PHE A 109 -20.39 3.85 -1.28
CA PHE A 109 -21.49 4.80 -1.40
C PHE A 109 -22.78 4.10 -1.84
N LYS A 110 -22.87 2.77 -1.68
CA LYS A 110 -24.09 2.02 -2.00
C LYS A 110 -25.15 2.22 -0.91
N THR A 111 -26.37 1.81 -1.21
CA THR A 111 -27.48 1.77 -0.26
C THR A 111 -27.91 0.31 -0.05
N PRO A 112 -27.82 -0.24 1.17
CA PRO A 112 -27.24 0.36 2.38
C PRO A 112 -25.73 0.56 2.27
N LYS A 113 -25.18 1.55 2.99
CA LYS A 113 -23.73 1.78 3.05
C LYS A 113 -23.05 0.59 3.73
N GLY A 114 -21.98 0.08 3.13
CA GLY A 114 -21.18 -0.99 3.72
C GLY A 114 -19.68 -0.71 3.64
N PRO A 115 -18.84 -1.45 4.38
CA PRO A 115 -17.39 -1.37 4.23
C PRO A 115 -16.96 -1.68 2.79
N ILE A 116 -15.89 -1.03 2.32
CA ILE A 116 -15.31 -1.38 1.02
C ILE A 116 -14.79 -2.84 1.03
N THR A 117 -14.94 -3.51 -0.10
CA THR A 117 -14.40 -4.87 -0.28
C THR A 117 -12.89 -4.87 -0.50
N ARG A 118 -12.25 -6.03 -0.35
CA ARG A 118 -10.81 -6.23 -0.65
C ARG A 118 -10.43 -5.79 -2.07
N ALA A 119 -11.26 -6.12 -3.08
CA ALA A 119 -11.07 -5.64 -4.45
C ALA A 119 -11.16 -4.12 -4.57
N LYS A 120 -12.15 -3.51 -3.91
CA LYS A 120 -12.31 -2.05 -3.92
C LYS A 120 -11.14 -1.36 -3.23
N LEU A 121 -10.64 -1.94 -2.12
CA LEU A 121 -9.44 -1.48 -1.43
C LEU A 121 -8.21 -1.57 -2.34
N ALA A 122 -7.98 -2.70 -3.02
CA ALA A 122 -6.89 -2.85 -4.00
C ALA A 122 -6.95 -1.75 -5.08
N LYS A 123 -8.14 -1.48 -5.64
CA LYS A 123 -8.34 -0.38 -6.60
C LYS A 123 -7.95 0.97 -6.02
N ASN A 124 -8.44 1.28 -4.83
CA ASN A 124 -8.23 2.56 -4.17
C ASN A 124 -6.74 2.77 -3.89
N LEU A 125 -6.04 1.74 -3.40
CA LEU A 125 -4.60 1.76 -3.17
C LEU A 125 -3.80 1.91 -4.46
N ALA A 126 -4.16 1.19 -5.53
CA ALA A 126 -3.46 1.31 -6.80
C ALA A 126 -3.61 2.73 -7.41
N ASN A 127 -4.80 3.33 -7.32
CA ASN A 127 -4.99 4.73 -7.72
C ASN A 127 -4.26 5.72 -6.80
N CYS A 128 -4.15 5.42 -5.51
CA CYS A 128 -3.38 6.19 -4.54
C CYS A 128 -1.89 6.22 -4.93
N VAL A 129 -1.31 5.04 -5.20
CA VAL A 129 0.08 4.91 -5.66
C VAL A 129 0.27 5.56 -7.03
N LYS A 130 -0.67 5.40 -7.97
CA LYS A 130 -0.59 6.09 -9.27
C LYS A 130 -0.49 7.60 -9.10
N ARG A 131 -1.35 8.20 -8.26
CA ARG A 131 -1.32 9.65 -7.97
C ARG A 131 -0.01 10.07 -7.32
N PHE A 132 0.57 9.23 -6.45
CA PHE A 132 1.91 9.48 -5.93
C PHE A 132 2.97 9.46 -7.05
N ILE A 133 2.97 8.45 -7.93
CA ILE A 133 3.93 8.36 -9.04
C ILE A 133 3.81 9.57 -9.98
N ASP A 134 2.59 9.96 -10.34
CA ASP A 134 2.31 11.13 -11.18
C ASP A 134 2.89 12.40 -10.53
N TRP A 135 2.62 12.60 -9.23
CA TRP A 135 3.15 13.75 -8.47
C TRP A 135 4.69 13.71 -8.37
N ALA A 136 5.26 12.57 -7.98
CA ALA A 136 6.69 12.40 -7.74
C ALA A 136 7.54 12.44 -9.02
N ALA A 137 6.96 12.13 -10.19
CA ALA A 137 7.63 12.27 -11.48
C ALA A 137 7.98 13.73 -11.80
N GLU A 138 7.25 14.69 -11.23
CA GLU A 138 7.48 16.13 -11.38
C GLU A 138 8.37 16.72 -10.28
N GLN A 139 8.74 15.92 -9.27
CA GLN A 139 9.55 16.39 -8.15
C GLN A 139 11.04 16.04 -8.34
N PRO A 140 11.96 16.91 -7.86
CA PRO A 140 13.33 16.50 -7.68
C PRO A 140 13.41 15.41 -6.59
N MET A 141 14.31 14.45 -6.79
CA MET A 141 14.71 13.56 -5.70
C MET A 141 15.56 14.32 -4.68
N GLU A 142 15.57 13.85 -3.45
CA GLU A 142 16.51 14.32 -2.43
C GLU A 142 17.97 14.11 -2.87
N THR A 143 18.86 15.06 -2.55
CA THR A 143 20.23 15.14 -3.08
C THR A 143 21.04 13.85 -2.96
N ASN A 144 20.87 13.10 -1.86
CA ASN A 144 21.63 11.88 -1.57
C ASN A 144 20.81 10.59 -1.75
N ALA A 145 19.67 10.67 -2.44
CA ALA A 145 18.83 9.51 -2.65
C ALA A 145 19.40 8.56 -3.71
N ASP A 146 19.20 7.26 -3.50
CA ASP A 146 19.54 6.24 -4.48
C ASP A 146 18.64 6.35 -5.72
N ARG A 147 19.24 6.75 -6.85
CA ARG A 147 18.57 7.02 -8.12
C ARG A 147 17.86 5.80 -8.72
N ARG A 148 18.18 4.58 -8.27
CA ARG A 148 17.45 3.37 -8.69
C ARG A 148 15.97 3.43 -8.31
N TRP A 149 15.64 4.14 -7.23
CA TRP A 149 14.25 4.33 -6.77
C TRP A 149 13.54 5.51 -7.42
N LYS A 150 14.14 6.15 -8.43
CA LYS A 150 13.48 7.25 -9.13
C LYS A 150 12.18 6.77 -9.77
N VAL A 151 11.16 7.62 -9.75
CA VAL A 151 9.88 7.36 -10.43
C VAL A 151 9.71 8.23 -11.66
N GLY A 152 8.88 7.79 -12.60
CA GLY A 152 8.51 8.54 -13.81
C GLY A 152 8.68 7.75 -15.11
N PRO A 153 8.43 8.38 -16.28
CA PRO A 153 8.27 7.67 -17.56
C PRO A 153 9.45 6.78 -17.99
N ARG A 154 10.68 7.14 -17.59
CA ARG A 154 11.91 6.39 -17.89
C ARG A 154 12.48 5.62 -16.69
N HIS A 155 11.73 5.58 -15.59
CA HIS A 155 12.15 4.97 -14.33
C HIS A 155 11.06 4.03 -13.83
N ILE A 156 10.81 3.95 -12.52
CA ILE A 156 9.73 3.13 -11.96
C ILE A 156 8.38 3.78 -12.26
N LYS A 157 7.48 3.01 -12.86
CA LYS A 157 6.11 3.40 -13.18
C LYS A 157 5.11 2.56 -12.39
N VAL A 158 3.82 2.90 -12.48
CA VAL A 158 2.76 2.19 -11.74
C VAL A 158 2.63 0.72 -12.18
N GLU A 159 2.81 0.44 -13.47
CA GLU A 159 2.77 -0.92 -14.05
C GLU A 159 3.95 -1.81 -13.61
N ASP A 160 5.00 -1.20 -13.05
CA ASP A 160 6.17 -1.89 -12.53
C ASP A 160 5.97 -2.35 -11.08
N LEU A 161 4.79 -2.12 -10.50
CA LEU A 161 4.52 -2.33 -9.08
C LEU A 161 3.45 -3.38 -8.82
N ILE A 162 3.66 -4.10 -7.72
CA ILE A 162 2.76 -5.11 -7.18
C ILE A 162 2.44 -4.72 -5.73
N LEU A 163 1.14 -4.67 -5.41
CA LEU A 163 0.62 -4.45 -4.06
C LEU A 163 0.62 -5.77 -3.31
N VAL A 164 1.33 -5.85 -2.18
CA VAL A 164 1.50 -7.10 -1.42
C VAL A 164 0.66 -7.11 -0.15
N SER A 165 0.73 -6.04 0.63
CA SER A 165 0.04 -5.92 1.91
C SER A 165 -0.26 -4.47 2.25
N LEU A 166 -1.14 -4.26 3.24
CA LEU A 166 -1.44 -2.97 3.84
C LEU A 166 -1.34 -3.10 5.36
N HIS A 167 -0.50 -2.25 5.97
CA HIS A 167 -0.19 -2.29 7.39
C HIS A 167 -0.83 -1.11 8.11
N HIS A 168 -1.56 -1.35 9.21
CA HIS A 168 -2.00 -0.29 10.11
C HIS A 168 -0.80 0.17 10.94
N VAL A 169 -0.28 1.36 10.66
CA VAL A 169 0.98 1.88 11.22
C VAL A 169 0.76 2.82 12.39
N SER A 170 -0.40 3.47 12.44
CA SER A 170 -0.90 4.22 13.59
C SER A 170 -2.42 4.40 13.45
N LYS A 171 -3.11 4.91 14.47
CA LYS A 171 -4.56 5.21 14.40
C LYS A 171 -4.93 5.94 13.12
N GLY A 172 -5.77 5.32 12.29
CA GLY A 172 -6.26 5.90 11.04
C GLY A 172 -5.22 6.06 9.93
N SER A 173 -3.99 5.56 10.11
CA SER A 173 -2.91 5.60 9.13
C SER A 173 -2.50 4.20 8.71
N TRP A 174 -2.51 3.98 7.41
CA TRP A 174 -2.15 2.71 6.78
C TRP A 174 -1.06 2.91 5.76
N GLN A 175 -0.18 1.93 5.62
CA GLN A 175 0.96 2.00 4.70
C GLN A 175 0.97 0.76 3.79
N PRO A 176 0.96 0.93 2.46
CA PRO A 176 1.01 -0.19 1.53
C PRO A 176 2.45 -0.66 1.39
N GLN A 177 2.64 -1.98 1.38
CA GLN A 177 3.90 -2.59 1.03
C GLN A 177 3.88 -2.98 -0.44
N LEU A 178 4.90 -2.53 -1.17
CA LEU A 178 5.00 -2.65 -2.63
C LEU A 178 6.25 -3.42 -3.01
N ARG A 179 6.17 -4.20 -4.08
CA ARG A 179 7.34 -4.84 -4.71
C ARG A 179 7.40 -4.56 -6.20
N LEU A 180 8.59 -4.70 -6.77
CA LEU A 180 8.80 -4.50 -8.20
C LEU A 180 8.42 -5.74 -9.02
N ARG A 181 7.75 -5.50 -10.14
CA ARG A 181 7.46 -6.50 -11.16
C ARG A 181 8.67 -6.80 -12.04
N ARG A 182 9.60 -5.85 -12.18
CA ARG A 182 10.85 -6.02 -12.95
C ARG A 182 12.06 -5.59 -12.11
N PRO A 183 13.27 -6.10 -12.39
CA PRO A 183 14.49 -5.64 -11.73
C PRO A 183 14.73 -4.12 -11.90
N LEU A 184 15.50 -3.55 -10.97
CA LEU A 184 15.92 -2.14 -10.96
C LEU A 184 16.89 -1.81 -12.11
#